data_AF-A0A6S7KB66-F1
#
_entry.id   AF-A0A6S7KB66-F1
#
_cell.length_a   1.000
_cell.length_b   1.000
_cell.length_c   1.000
_cell.angle_alpha   90.00
_cell.angle_beta   90.00
_cell.angle_gamma   90.00
#
_symmetry.space_group_name_H-M   'P 1'
#
loop_
_entity.id
_entity.type
_entity.pdbx_description
1 polymer ?
#
loop_
_entity_poly.entity_id
_entity_poly.type
_entity_poly.pdbx_seq_one_letter_code
_entity_poly.pdbx_strand_id
1 'polypeptide(L)'
;LNQYFRRLYPNDFLDSEVLNLSEGSVVAEILLVFKRGQVPNANSLNNDFVSNLSGTNVKKLDKYEIATSGEKSIRISDYNECNNPVLGEHLPVDCQAHSYCENTYGSWICKCLIGFEKHSEIPNFCVSE
;
A
#
# COMPACT_ATOMS: atom_id res chain seq x y z
N LEU A 1 -5.67 1.20 -0.68
CA LEU A 1 -6.74 1.53 0.29
C LEU A 1 -6.77 3.02 0.63
N ASN A 2 -5.68 3.57 1.17
CA ASN A 2 -5.54 4.99 1.51
C ASN A 2 -6.01 5.98 0.43
N GLN A 3 -5.54 5.81 -0.81
CA GLN A 3 -5.93 6.72 -1.89
C GLN A 3 -7.45 6.69 -2.18
N TYR A 4 -8.08 5.53 -2.04
CA TYR A 4 -9.51 5.36 -2.29
C TYR A 4 -10.34 6.07 -1.20
N PHE A 5 -10.05 5.81 0.08
CA PHE A 5 -10.75 6.46 1.19
C PHE A 5 -10.46 7.96 1.29
N ARG A 6 -9.25 8.42 0.93
CA ARG A 6 -8.95 9.87 0.78
C ARG A 6 -9.79 10.55 -0.29
N ARG A 7 -10.23 9.84 -1.35
CA ARG A 7 -11.12 10.41 -2.36
C ARG A 7 -12.56 10.49 -1.87
N LEU A 8 -13.04 9.49 -1.12
CA LEU A 8 -14.40 9.47 -0.58
C LEU A 8 -14.58 10.42 0.61
N TYR A 9 -13.58 10.51 1.49
CA TYR A 9 -13.62 11.26 2.74
C TYR A 9 -12.43 12.24 2.86
N PRO A 10 -12.30 13.21 1.93
CA PRO A 10 -11.09 14.02 1.76
C PRO A 10 -10.70 14.86 2.98
N ASN A 11 -11.68 15.25 3.80
CA ASN A 11 -11.45 16.08 4.97
C ASN A 11 -11.43 15.29 6.28
N ASP A 12 -11.88 14.04 6.28
CA ASP A 12 -12.22 13.30 7.50
C ASP A 12 -11.35 12.07 7.70
N PHE A 13 -10.97 11.40 6.62
CA PHE A 13 -10.11 10.22 6.65
C PHE A 13 -8.65 10.59 6.87
N LEU A 14 -7.99 9.87 7.76
CA LEU A 14 -6.59 10.10 8.14
C LEU A 14 -5.70 8.99 7.55
N ASP A 15 -6.02 7.73 7.84
CA ASP A 15 -5.20 6.58 7.44
C ASP A 15 -5.97 5.26 7.47
N SER A 16 -5.38 4.21 6.90
CA SER A 16 -5.88 2.84 6.96
C SER A 16 -4.77 1.82 7.06
N GLU A 17 -5.04 0.73 7.78
CA GLU A 17 -4.11 -0.40 7.96
C GLU A 17 -4.85 -1.71 7.76
N VAL A 18 -4.21 -2.67 7.08
CA VAL A 18 -4.71 -4.04 6.97
C VAL A 18 -4.14 -4.84 8.12
N LEU A 19 -5.00 -5.18 9.09
CA LEU A 19 -4.61 -5.95 10.27
C LEU A 19 -4.47 -7.44 9.95
N ASN A 20 -5.40 -7.97 9.15
CA ASN A 20 -5.39 -9.37 8.76
C ASN A 20 -6.00 -9.56 7.36
N LEU A 21 -5.43 -10.49 6.59
CA LEU A 21 -5.90 -10.85 5.26
C LEU A 21 -5.46 -12.30 4.95
N SER A 22 -6.41 -13.21 4.73
CA SER A 22 -6.12 -14.62 4.45
C SER A 22 -6.63 -15.08 3.08
N GLU A 23 -5.87 -15.97 2.43
CA GLU A 23 -6.34 -16.71 1.25
C GLU A 23 -7.40 -17.75 1.63
N GLY A 24 -8.34 -18.03 0.72
CA GLY A 24 -9.35 -19.10 0.88
C GLY A 24 -10.59 -18.74 1.71
N SER A 25 -10.51 -17.77 2.62
CA SER A 25 -11.65 -17.14 3.29
C SER A 25 -11.37 -15.65 3.38
N VAL A 26 -12.07 -14.84 2.58
CA VAL A 26 -11.81 -13.40 2.47
C VAL A 26 -12.40 -12.68 3.68
N VAL A 27 -11.78 -12.88 4.84
CA VAL A 27 -11.98 -12.04 6.01
C VAL A 27 -10.79 -11.09 6.04
N ALA A 28 -11.05 -9.85 5.63
CA ALA A 28 -10.11 -8.76 5.78
C ALA A 28 -10.45 -8.02 7.08
N GLU A 29 -9.49 -7.95 8.00
CA GLU A 29 -9.60 -7.09 9.17
C GLU A 29 -8.83 -5.81 8.90
N ILE A 30 -9.53 -4.67 8.97
CA ILE A 30 -9.01 -3.39 8.52
C ILE A 30 -9.32 -2.34 9.57
N LEU A 31 -8.28 -1.56 9.91
CA LEU A 31 -8.41 -0.37 10.73
C LEU A 31 -8.55 0.85 9.80
N LEU A 32 -9.64 1.59 9.94
CA LEU A 32 -9.82 2.89 9.27
C LEU A 32 -9.80 4.01 10.32
N VAL A 33 -8.94 4.99 10.12
CA VAL A 33 -8.71 6.09 11.05
C VAL A 33 -9.33 7.37 10.50
N PHE A 34 -10.22 7.99 11.27
CA PHE A 34 -10.89 9.24 10.93
C PHE A 34 -10.70 10.30 12.02
N LYS A 35 -10.95 11.56 11.67
CA LYS A 35 -11.07 12.65 12.64
C LYS A 35 -12.17 12.36 13.65
N ARG A 36 -11.96 12.82 14.89
CA ARG A 36 -12.90 12.63 16.00
C ARG A 36 -14.29 13.14 15.62
N GLY A 37 -15.30 12.28 15.78
CA GLY A 37 -16.71 12.62 15.49
C GLY A 37 -17.09 12.61 14.01
N GLN A 38 -16.16 12.29 13.10
CA GLN A 38 -16.39 12.23 11.66
C GLN A 38 -16.41 10.79 11.12
N VAL A 39 -16.44 9.78 12.01
CA VAL A 39 -16.46 8.37 11.62
C VAL A 39 -17.81 8.06 10.96
N PRO A 40 -17.84 7.63 9.69
CA PRO A 40 -19.08 7.23 9.04
C PRO A 40 -19.68 5.99 9.70
N ASN A 41 -20.95 5.71 9.41
CA ASN A 41 -21.56 4.49 9.93
C ASN A 41 -20.89 3.23 9.34
N ALA A 42 -20.85 2.16 10.13
CA ALA A 42 -20.16 0.93 9.77
C ALA A 42 -20.67 0.28 8.46
N ASN A 43 -21.97 0.38 8.17
CA ASN A 43 -22.54 -0.19 6.96
C ASN A 43 -22.07 0.54 5.69
N SER A 44 -22.00 1.87 5.74
CA SER A 44 -21.44 2.68 4.65
C SER A 44 -19.96 2.35 4.43
N LEU A 45 -19.17 2.26 5.50
CA LEU A 45 -17.75 1.89 5.38
C LEU A 45 -17.56 0.49 4.76
N ASN A 46 -18.40 -0.48 5.13
CA ASN A 46 -18.39 -1.80 4.53
C ASN A 46 -18.73 -1.76 3.03
N ASN A 47 -19.77 -1.01 2.64
CA ASN A 47 -20.15 -0.87 1.24
C ASN A 47 -19.04 -0.19 0.41
N ASP A 48 -18.45 0.87 0.93
CA ASP A 48 -17.34 1.59 0.28
C ASP A 48 -16.15 0.65 0.09
N PHE A 49 -15.79 -0.10 1.13
CA PHE A 49 -14.72 -1.09 1.08
C PHE A 49 -14.97 -2.17 0.01
N VAL A 50 -16.15 -2.78 0.02
CA VAL A 50 -16.53 -3.81 -0.98
C VAL A 50 -16.52 -3.22 -2.39
N SER A 51 -16.97 -1.97 -2.57
CA SER A 51 -16.96 -1.33 -3.88
C SER A 51 -15.54 -1.05 -4.39
N ASN A 52 -14.58 -0.74 -3.52
CA ASN A 52 -13.17 -0.63 -3.88
C ASN A 52 -12.59 -1.96 -4.38
N LEU A 53 -13.05 -3.08 -3.83
CA LEU A 53 -12.66 -4.43 -4.25
C LEU A 53 -13.40 -4.90 -5.51
N SER A 54 -14.56 -4.33 -5.82
CA SER A 54 -15.33 -4.68 -7.02
C SER A 54 -14.64 -4.19 -8.30
N GLY A 55 -14.31 -5.10 -9.21
CA GLY A 55 -13.67 -4.82 -10.50
C GLY A 55 -12.66 -5.91 -10.92
N THR A 56 -12.22 -5.89 -12.18
CA THR A 56 -11.25 -6.85 -12.76
C THR A 56 -9.79 -6.39 -12.69
N ASN A 57 -9.53 -5.32 -11.94
CA ASN A 57 -8.20 -4.73 -11.86
C ASN A 57 -7.53 -5.12 -10.55
N VAL A 58 -6.22 -5.28 -10.62
CA VAL A 58 -5.33 -5.39 -9.47
C VAL A 58 -5.52 -4.18 -8.54
N LYS A 59 -5.76 -4.42 -7.25
CA LYS A 59 -5.98 -3.40 -6.23
C LYS A 59 -4.90 -3.45 -5.16
N LYS A 60 -4.27 -2.30 -4.88
CA LYS A 60 -3.39 -2.16 -3.71
C LYS A 60 -4.21 -2.00 -2.42
N LEU A 61 -4.09 -2.96 -1.52
CA LEU A 61 -4.60 -2.94 -0.17
C LEU A 61 -3.43 -2.87 0.82
N ASP A 62 -3.00 -1.63 1.11
CA ASP A 62 -1.81 -1.37 1.91
C ASP A 62 -0.56 -2.04 1.30
N LYS A 63 0.14 -2.94 2.00
CA LYS A 63 1.26 -3.75 1.49
C LYS A 63 0.85 -4.93 0.60
N TYR A 64 -0.45 -5.19 0.48
CA TYR A 64 -0.96 -6.30 -0.31
C TYR A 64 -1.47 -5.84 -1.66
N GLU A 65 -1.32 -6.71 -2.64
CA GLU A 65 -1.94 -6.62 -3.94
C GLU A 65 -3.05 -7.67 -4.04
N ILE A 66 -4.25 -7.23 -4.38
CA ILE A 66 -5.42 -8.08 -4.56
C ILE A 66 -5.74 -8.14 -6.04
N ALA A 67 -5.58 -9.32 -6.63
CA ALA A 67 -5.98 -9.59 -8.00
C ALA A 67 -7.27 -10.41 -8.01
N THR A 68 -8.32 -9.83 -8.59
CA THR A 68 -9.60 -10.50 -8.84
C THR A 68 -9.57 -11.09 -10.25
N SER A 69 -9.54 -12.42 -10.36
CA SER A 69 -9.65 -13.11 -11.65
C SER A 69 -11.04 -13.77 -11.75
N GLY A 70 -11.86 -13.30 -12.69
CA GLY A 70 -13.23 -13.80 -12.88
C GLY A 70 -14.17 -13.60 -11.68
N GLU A 71 -15.36 -14.21 -11.74
CA GLU A 71 -16.48 -13.97 -10.81
C GLU A 71 -16.34 -14.54 -9.39
N LYS A 72 -15.14 -14.90 -8.88
CA LYS A 72 -14.95 -15.31 -7.46
C LYS A 72 -13.54 -15.66 -6.98
N SER A 73 -12.52 -15.66 -7.84
CA SER A 73 -11.15 -15.99 -7.37
C SER A 73 -10.39 -14.72 -6.98
N ILE A 74 -10.05 -14.61 -5.70
CA ILE A 74 -9.21 -13.55 -5.15
C ILE A 74 -7.82 -14.14 -4.90
N ARG A 75 -6.80 -13.54 -5.51
CA ARG A 75 -5.39 -13.80 -5.24
C ARG A 75 -4.83 -12.65 -4.42
N ILE A 76 -4.11 -12.99 -3.35
CA ILE A 76 -3.45 -12.03 -2.50
C ILE A 76 -1.96 -12.24 -2.70
N SER A 77 -1.29 -11.21 -3.21
CA SER A 77 0.17 -11.20 -3.34
C SER A 77 0.74 -10.00 -2.62
N ASP A 78 2.04 -10.03 -2.45
CA ASP A 78 2.81 -8.87 -2.03
C ASP A 78 2.71 -7.75 -3.09
N TYR A 79 2.45 -6.51 -2.66
CA TYR A 79 2.47 -5.38 -3.58
C TYR A 79 3.92 -4.95 -3.81
N ASN A 80 4.42 -5.10 -5.03
CA ASN A 80 5.80 -4.73 -5.33
C ASN A 80 5.96 -3.21 -5.40
N GLU A 81 6.44 -2.57 -4.33
CA GLU A 81 6.64 -1.12 -4.30
C GLU A 81 7.73 -0.64 -5.26
N CYS A 82 8.65 -1.51 -5.66
CA CYS A 82 9.68 -1.21 -6.64
C CYS A 82 9.17 -1.18 -8.09
N ASN A 83 7.97 -1.70 -8.35
CA ASN A 83 7.38 -1.73 -9.69
C ASN A 83 6.48 -0.50 -9.89
N ASN A 84 7.10 0.68 -10.00
CA ASN A 84 6.38 1.93 -10.21
C ASN A 84 6.31 2.30 -11.71
N PRO A 85 5.11 2.32 -12.32
CA PRO A 85 4.97 2.59 -13.75
C PRO A 85 5.29 4.04 -14.15
N VAL A 86 5.41 4.97 -13.19
CA VAL A 86 5.71 6.40 -13.44
C VAL A 86 7.22 6.68 -13.39
N LEU A 87 7.95 5.98 -12.51
CA LEU A 87 9.37 6.23 -12.25
C LEU A 87 10.31 5.17 -12.88
N GLY A 88 9.76 4.06 -13.35
CA GLY A 88 10.51 2.94 -13.91
C GLY A 88 10.75 1.82 -12.89
N GLU A 89 11.20 0.67 -13.38
CA GLU A 89 11.56 -0.47 -12.54
C GLU A 89 12.66 -0.08 -11.54
N HIS A 90 12.52 -0.51 -10.28
CA HIS A 90 13.47 -0.29 -9.18
C HIS A 90 13.57 1.13 -8.60
N LEU A 91 12.67 2.05 -8.99
CA LEU A 91 12.58 3.40 -8.43
C LEU A 91 11.20 3.63 -7.76
N PRO A 92 10.99 3.19 -6.51
CA PRO A 92 9.83 3.58 -5.73
C PRO A 92 9.92 5.09 -5.47
N VAL A 93 8.76 5.74 -5.33
CA VAL A 93 8.66 7.18 -5.05
C VAL A 93 9.49 7.59 -3.84
N ASP A 94 9.70 6.66 -2.91
CA ASP A 94 10.30 6.89 -1.62
C ASP A 94 11.81 6.57 -1.55
N CYS A 95 12.40 5.99 -2.62
CA CYS A 95 13.85 5.85 -2.69
C CYS A 95 14.52 7.08 -3.29
N GLN A 96 15.49 7.62 -2.55
CA GLN A 96 16.22 8.81 -2.98
C GLN A 96 17.39 8.46 -3.91
N ALA A 97 18.07 9.48 -4.41
CA ALA A 97 19.23 9.32 -5.29
C ALA A 97 20.29 8.39 -4.67
N HIS A 98 21.06 7.73 -5.55
CA HIS A 98 22.12 6.79 -5.18
C HIS A 98 21.65 5.54 -4.42
N SER A 99 20.38 5.19 -4.59
CA SER A 99 19.79 3.98 -4.04
C SER A 99 19.01 3.21 -5.10
N TYR A 100 18.75 1.94 -4.83
CA TYR A 100 17.82 1.11 -5.57
C TYR A 100 16.84 0.45 -4.60
N CYS A 101 15.66 0.13 -5.10
CA CYS A 101 14.65 -0.56 -4.32
C CYS A 101 14.77 -2.07 -4.40
N GLU A 102 14.64 -2.68 -3.23
CA GLU A 102 14.48 -4.11 -3.07
C GLU A 102 13.14 -4.41 -2.42
N ASN A 103 12.33 -5.18 -3.14
CA ASN A 103 11.01 -5.59 -2.68
C ASN A 103 11.14 -6.70 -1.64
N THR A 104 10.39 -6.61 -0.55
CA THR A 104 10.37 -7.61 0.52
C THR A 104 8.93 -8.00 0.84
N TYR A 105 8.70 -9.14 1.49
CA TYR A 105 7.31 -9.52 1.78
C TYR A 105 6.68 -8.56 2.80
N GLY A 106 5.66 -7.83 2.36
CA GLY A 106 4.91 -6.87 3.15
C GLY A 106 5.61 -5.52 3.36
N SER A 107 6.69 -5.23 2.65
CA SER A 107 7.43 -3.96 2.74
C SER A 107 8.44 -3.87 1.60
N TRP A 108 9.21 -2.79 1.55
CA TRP A 108 10.36 -2.66 0.69
C TRP A 108 11.49 -1.97 1.43
N ILE A 109 12.71 -2.05 0.90
CA ILE A 109 13.88 -1.35 1.44
C ILE A 109 14.63 -0.60 0.33
N CYS A 110 15.13 0.60 0.62
CA CYS A 110 16.19 1.20 -0.19
C CYS A 110 17.55 0.63 0.21
N LYS A 111 18.30 0.19 -0.78
CA LYS A 111 19.72 -0.14 -0.65
C LYS A 111 20.55 0.89 -1.39
N CYS A 112 21.65 1.33 -0.77
CA CYS A 112 22.57 2.26 -1.40
C CYS A 112 23.38 1.54 -2.48
N LEU A 113 23.68 2.28 -3.56
CA LEU A 113 24.61 1.81 -4.59
C LEU A 113 26.02 1.68 -4.00
N ILE A 114 26.88 0.90 -4.65
CA ILE A 114 28.28 0.73 -4.25
C ILE A 114 28.97 2.11 -4.18
N GLY A 115 29.67 2.38 -3.07
CA GLY A 115 30.31 3.67 -2.78
C GLY A 115 29.40 4.68 -2.07
N PHE A 116 28.20 4.26 -1.65
CA PHE A 116 27.27 5.06 -0.86
C PHE A 116 26.79 4.28 0.36
N GLU A 117 26.56 4.99 1.46
CA GLU A 117 26.05 4.46 2.72
C GLU A 117 24.76 5.16 3.16
N LYS A 118 23.99 4.50 4.05
CA LYS A 118 22.74 5.06 4.57
C LYS A 118 23.04 6.23 5.49
N HIS A 119 22.33 7.35 5.28
CA HIS A 119 22.36 8.47 6.21
C HIS A 119 21.83 8.02 7.58
N SER A 120 22.54 8.40 8.65
CA SER A 120 22.25 7.91 10.00
C SER A 120 20.90 8.38 10.55
N GLU A 121 20.44 9.56 10.14
CA GLU A 121 19.21 10.19 10.66
C GLU A 121 18.07 10.27 9.63
N ILE A 122 18.35 10.03 8.35
CA ILE A 122 17.38 10.23 7.26
C ILE A 122 17.18 8.87 6.58
N PRO A 123 16.04 8.21 6.81
CA PRO A 123 15.70 6.95 6.16
C PRO A 123 15.73 7.11 4.64
N ASN A 124 16.15 6.06 3.93
CA ASN A 124 16.15 5.99 2.47
C ASN A 124 17.04 7.02 1.74
N PHE A 125 17.87 7.76 2.48
CA PHE A 125 18.87 8.66 1.90
C PHE A 125 20.25 8.02 1.91
N CYS A 126 20.93 8.06 0.77
CA CYS A 126 22.26 7.51 0.59
C CYS A 126 23.26 8.64 0.37
N VAL A 127 24.32 8.65 1.17
CA VAL A 127 25.43 9.60 1.09
C VAL A 127 26.70 8.89 0.64
N SER A 128 27.62 9.60 -0.01
CA SER A 128 28.93 9.01 -0.35
C SER A 128 29.66 8.60 0.92
N GLU A 129 30.31 7.44 0.88
CA GLU A 129 31.30 7.02 1.88
C GLU A 129 32.43 8.06 2.06
#